data_AF-A0A0K8QZS9-F1
#
_entry.id   AF-A0A0K8QZS9-F1
#
_cell.length_a   1.000
_cell.length_b   1.000
_cell.length_c   1.000
_cell.angle_alpha   90.00
_cell.angle_beta   90.00
_cell.angle_gamma   90.00
#
_symmetry.space_group_name_H-M   'P 1'
#
loop_
_entity.id
_entity.type
_entity.pdbx_description
1 polymer ?
#
loop_
_entity_poly.entity_id
_entity_poly.type
_entity_poly.pdbx_seq_one_letter_code
_entity_poly.pdbx_strand_id
1 'polypeptide(L)'
;MKLILSFQISMPDELPLTIADDEYLYRGITELNWDYENNRPSSATFKDSKGVSVDRDNYREEKDCIDFLLSKISFFGICKIQTQKVKELNAIARYLPEENNIYHSEIHDSEEKIQLKGSKPKKIRDASEVVFLK
;
A
#
# COMPACT_ATOMS: atom_id res chain seq x y z
N MET A 1 -38.72 -17.30 -23.48
CA MET A 1 -37.45 -17.47 -24.21
C MET A 1 -36.54 -16.30 -23.82
N LYS A 2 -35.28 -16.57 -23.49
CA LYS A 2 -34.34 -15.76 -22.70
C LYS A 2 -34.31 -14.25 -23.03
N LEU A 3 -34.50 -13.42 -22.00
CA LEU A 3 -33.92 -12.08 -21.97
C LEU A 3 -32.39 -12.24 -21.90
N ILE A 4 -31.69 -11.66 -22.87
CA ILE A 4 -30.25 -11.43 -22.78
C ILE A 4 -30.12 -9.94 -22.45
N LEU A 5 -30.13 -9.62 -21.16
CA LEU A 5 -29.53 -8.37 -20.68
C LEU A 5 -28.02 -8.58 -20.75
N SER A 6 -27.41 -8.16 -21.85
CA SER A 6 -25.98 -7.95 -21.94
C SER A 6 -25.65 -6.71 -21.10
N PHE A 7 -25.44 -6.93 -19.79
CA PHE A 7 -24.82 -5.95 -18.92
C PHE A 7 -23.34 -5.90 -19.29
N GLN A 8 -23.00 -5.04 -20.26
CA GLN A 8 -21.62 -4.64 -20.50
C GLN A 8 -21.25 -3.71 -19.34
N ILE A 9 -20.70 -4.29 -18.27
CA ILE A 9 -20.04 -3.55 -17.22
C ILE A 9 -18.74 -3.04 -17.84
N SER A 10 -18.76 -1.82 -18.36
CA SER A 10 -17.53 -1.06 -18.56
C SER A 10 -16.85 -0.98 -17.20
N MET A 11 -15.68 -1.58 -17.07
CA MET A 11 -14.78 -1.32 -15.95
C MET A 11 -14.62 0.21 -15.86
N PRO A 12 -14.84 0.86 -14.71
CA PRO A 12 -14.41 2.24 -14.58
C PRO A 12 -12.89 2.23 -14.76
N ASP A 13 -12.40 2.87 -15.81
CA ASP A 13 -10.97 2.95 -16.14
C ASP A 13 -10.12 3.63 -15.04
N GLU A 14 -10.76 4.15 -13.98
CA GLU A 14 -10.12 4.86 -12.88
C GLU A 14 -10.71 4.45 -11.53
N LEU A 15 -9.83 4.11 -10.57
CA LEU A 15 -10.20 3.89 -9.18
C LEU A 15 -10.66 5.22 -8.53
N PRO A 16 -11.47 5.18 -7.45
CA PRO A 16 -11.85 6.38 -6.73
C PRO A 16 -10.64 7.19 -6.29
N LEU A 17 -10.63 8.51 -6.55
CA LEU A 17 -9.52 9.40 -6.18
C LEU A 17 -9.20 9.35 -4.67
N THR A 18 -10.23 9.13 -3.85
CA THR A 18 -10.09 8.97 -2.41
C THR A 18 -9.85 7.51 -2.05
N ILE A 19 -8.87 7.29 -1.17
CA ILE A 19 -8.62 5.99 -0.54
C ILE A 19 -9.49 5.92 0.72
N ALA A 20 -10.36 4.91 0.78
CA ALA A 20 -11.27 4.71 1.90
C ALA A 20 -10.49 4.30 3.17
N ASP A 21 -11.07 4.61 4.33
CA ASP A 21 -10.39 4.40 5.62
C ASP A 21 -10.15 2.93 5.92
N ASP A 22 -11.03 2.06 5.42
CA ASP A 22 -11.01 0.62 5.63
C ASP A 22 -10.10 -0.13 4.66
N GLU A 23 -9.67 0.49 3.56
CA GLU A 23 -8.72 -0.10 2.60
C GLU A 23 -7.34 -0.31 3.23
N TYR A 24 -6.69 -1.41 2.85
CA TYR A 24 -5.31 -1.69 3.17
C TYR A 24 -4.36 -1.21 2.07
N LEU A 25 -3.20 -0.71 2.52
CA LEU A 25 -2.08 -0.28 1.69
C LEU A 25 -0.93 -1.28 1.84
N TYR A 26 -0.52 -1.89 0.73
CA TYR A 26 0.50 -2.93 0.67
C TYR A 26 1.85 -2.35 0.28
N ARG A 27 2.88 -2.68 1.06
CA ARG A 27 4.26 -2.22 0.86
C ARG A 27 5.21 -3.42 0.77
N GLY A 28 5.97 -3.47 -0.31
CA GLY A 28 7.11 -4.38 -0.44
C GLY A 28 8.26 -4.02 0.51
N ILE A 29 8.83 -5.04 1.14
CA ILE A 29 9.97 -4.97 2.06
C ILE A 29 11.18 -5.56 1.34
N THR A 30 12.29 -4.82 1.32
CA THR A 30 13.59 -5.32 0.86
C THR A 30 14.32 -5.98 2.03
N GLU A 31 15.17 -6.96 1.74
CA GLU A 31 15.94 -7.68 2.76
C GLU A 31 16.84 -6.74 3.58
N LEU A 32 17.42 -5.71 2.94
CA LEU A 32 18.20 -4.66 3.61
C LEU A 32 17.41 -3.90 4.68
N ASN A 33 16.10 -3.87 4.56
CA ASN A 33 15.22 -3.21 5.50
C ASN A 33 14.63 -4.19 6.53
N TRP A 34 15.06 -5.45 6.58
CA TRP A 34 14.61 -6.41 7.59
C TRP A 34 15.45 -6.33 8.87
N ASP A 35 14.78 -6.30 10.01
CA ASP A 35 15.37 -6.35 11.35
C ASP A 35 15.32 -7.79 11.85
N TYR A 36 16.43 -8.51 11.68
CA TYR A 36 16.57 -9.92 12.06
C TYR A 36 16.52 -10.15 13.59
N GLU A 37 16.92 -9.17 14.39
CA GLU A 37 16.91 -9.29 15.86
C GLU A 37 15.47 -9.30 16.39
N ASN A 38 14.60 -8.49 15.80
CA ASN A 38 13.20 -8.36 16.22
C ASN A 38 12.22 -9.06 15.26
N ASN A 39 12.72 -9.77 14.24
CA ASN A 39 11.97 -10.47 13.20
C ASN A 39 10.83 -9.63 12.58
N ARG A 40 11.15 -8.43 12.10
CA ARG A 40 10.17 -7.48 11.56
C ARG A 40 10.79 -6.51 10.54
N PRO A 41 9.98 -5.73 9.80
CA PRO A 41 10.51 -4.65 8.98
C PRO A 41 11.16 -3.57 9.87
N SER A 42 12.25 -2.99 9.41
CA SER A 42 12.83 -1.80 10.02
C SER A 42 11.98 -0.56 9.71
N SER A 43 12.14 0.51 10.49
CA SER A 43 11.48 1.79 10.20
C SER A 43 11.95 2.42 8.88
N ALA A 44 13.08 1.98 8.31
CA ALA A 44 13.59 2.46 7.03
C ALA A 44 12.70 2.05 5.85
N THR A 45 11.92 0.97 5.99
CA THR A 45 10.87 0.55 5.03
C THR A 45 9.89 1.67 4.68
N PHE A 46 9.68 2.60 5.61
CA PHE A 46 8.75 3.73 5.52
C PHE A 46 9.48 5.09 5.47
N LYS A 47 10.76 5.13 5.09
CA LYS A 47 11.55 6.38 4.98
C LYS A 47 12.01 6.60 3.54
N ASP A 48 11.09 7.01 2.68
CA ASP A 48 11.40 7.35 1.29
C ASP A 48 11.26 8.86 1.05
N SER A 49 12.27 9.47 0.43
CA SER A 49 12.26 10.89 0.10
C SER A 49 11.23 11.26 -0.95
N LYS A 50 10.84 10.29 -1.79
CA LYS A 50 9.83 10.44 -2.86
C LYS A 50 8.41 10.09 -2.43
N GLY A 51 8.24 9.54 -1.22
CA GLY A 51 6.96 9.06 -0.72
C GLY A 51 7.01 7.54 -0.60
N VAL A 52 6.31 6.99 0.41
CA VAL A 52 6.34 5.54 0.59
C VAL A 52 5.39 4.90 -0.42
N SER A 53 5.97 4.32 -1.46
CA SER A 53 5.26 3.60 -2.52
C SER A 53 4.49 2.40 -1.96
N VAL A 54 3.17 2.40 -2.16
CA VAL A 54 2.24 1.35 -1.73
C VAL A 54 1.21 1.04 -2.82
N ASP A 55 0.57 -0.12 -2.73
CA ASP A 55 -0.60 -0.46 -3.53
C ASP A 55 -1.84 -0.54 -2.65
N ARG A 56 -2.92 0.16 -3.00
CA ARG A 56 -4.21 0.00 -2.32
C ARG A 56 -4.87 -1.33 -2.71
N ASP A 57 -5.55 -1.98 -1.78
CA ASP A 57 -6.34 -3.17 -2.12
C ASP A 57 -7.48 -2.81 -3.08
N ASN A 58 -8.14 -1.67 -2.86
CA ASN A 58 -9.43 -1.35 -3.47
C ASN A 58 -10.38 -2.57 -3.41
N TYR A 59 -10.51 -3.15 -2.21
CA TYR A 59 -11.34 -4.34 -1.93
C TYR A 59 -10.95 -5.61 -2.71
N ARG A 60 -9.73 -5.68 -3.26
CA ARG A 60 -9.16 -6.94 -3.75
C ARG A 60 -8.83 -7.87 -2.58
N GLU A 61 -8.83 -9.16 -2.85
CA GLU A 61 -8.37 -10.15 -1.89
C GLU A 61 -6.88 -9.97 -1.61
N GLU A 62 -6.46 -10.20 -0.36
CA GLU A 62 -5.07 -10.05 0.06
C GLU A 62 -4.09 -10.83 -0.82
N LYS A 63 -4.49 -12.05 -1.23
CA LYS A 63 -3.70 -12.89 -2.12
C LYS A 63 -3.43 -12.20 -3.46
N ASP A 64 -4.43 -11.53 -4.03
CA ASP A 64 -4.29 -10.86 -5.32
C ASP A 64 -3.38 -9.62 -5.21
N CYS A 65 -3.41 -8.92 -4.07
CA CYS A 65 -2.49 -7.83 -3.78
C CYS A 65 -1.04 -8.32 -3.68
N ILE A 66 -0.81 -9.42 -2.96
CA ILE A 66 0.50 -10.04 -2.79
C ILE A 66 1.04 -10.52 -4.15
N ASP A 67 0.24 -11.29 -4.89
CA ASP A 67 0.64 -11.84 -6.19
C ASP A 67 0.94 -10.73 -7.20
N PHE A 68 0.13 -9.66 -7.21
CA PHE A 68 0.37 -8.51 -8.07
C PHE A 68 1.71 -7.83 -7.77
N LEU A 69 2.01 -7.53 -6.50
CA LEU A 69 3.29 -6.94 -6.11
C LEU A 69 4.47 -7.83 -6.49
N LEU A 70 4.37 -9.14 -6.22
CA LEU A 70 5.42 -10.12 -6.54
C LEU A 70 5.60 -10.34 -8.04
N SER A 71 4.57 -10.11 -8.86
CA SER A 71 4.67 -10.15 -10.33
C SER A 71 5.53 -9.02 -10.91
N LYS A 72 5.68 -7.92 -10.17
CA LYS A 72 6.47 -6.75 -10.60
C LYS A 72 7.90 -6.81 -10.09
N ILE A 73 8.07 -7.11 -8.81
CA ILE A 73 9.37 -7.10 -8.12
C ILE A 73 9.42 -8.24 -7.11
N SER A 74 10.55 -8.94 -7.05
CA SER A 74 10.80 -9.94 -6.00
C SER A 74 11.13 -9.24 -4.68
N PHE A 75 10.15 -9.13 -3.78
CA PHE A 75 10.34 -8.60 -2.44
C PHE A 75 10.76 -9.68 -1.44
N PHE A 76 11.47 -9.28 -0.38
CA PHE A 76 11.81 -10.16 0.74
C PHE A 76 10.58 -10.46 1.61
N GLY A 77 9.74 -9.45 1.80
CA GLY A 77 8.44 -9.59 2.44
C GLY A 77 7.46 -8.54 1.93
N ILE A 78 6.19 -8.67 2.30
CA ILE A 78 5.17 -7.64 2.05
C ILE A 78 4.45 -7.40 3.38
N CYS A 79 4.23 -6.13 3.69
CA CYS A 79 3.38 -5.73 4.80
C CYS A 79 2.18 -4.91 4.31
N LYS A 80 1.13 -4.90 5.11
CA LYS A 80 -0.05 -4.07 4.89
C LYS A 80 -0.30 -3.16 6.09
N ILE A 81 -0.92 -2.01 5.83
CA ILE A 81 -1.42 -1.10 6.86
C ILE A 81 -2.77 -0.54 6.43
N GLN A 82 -3.72 -0.45 7.37
CA GLN A 82 -5.02 0.15 7.10
C GLN A 82 -4.91 1.66 6.93
N THR A 83 -5.59 2.23 5.95
CA THR A 83 -5.56 3.66 5.63
C THR A 83 -5.95 4.53 6.83
N GLN A 84 -6.93 4.10 7.62
CA GLN A 84 -7.30 4.76 8.88
C GLN A 84 -6.09 4.93 9.83
N LYS A 85 -5.24 3.90 9.98
CA LYS A 85 -4.06 3.95 10.86
C LYS A 85 -3.02 4.95 10.38
N VAL A 86 -2.89 5.14 9.07
CA VAL A 86 -2.04 6.19 8.49
C VAL A 86 -2.56 7.58 8.89
N LYS A 87 -3.87 7.81 8.76
CA LYS A 87 -4.53 9.08 9.11
C LYS A 87 -4.45 9.40 10.60
N GLU A 88 -4.66 8.40 11.47
CA GLU A 88 -4.48 8.53 12.94
C GLU A 88 -3.07 9.01 13.34
N LEU A 89 -2.07 8.76 12.49
CA LEU A 89 -0.68 9.18 12.69
C LEU A 89 -0.37 10.56 12.08
N ASN A 90 -1.38 11.29 11.63
CA ASN A 90 -1.27 12.54 10.89
C ASN A 90 -0.37 12.43 9.65
N ALA A 91 -0.43 11.28 8.97
CA ALA A 91 0.10 11.07 7.63
C ALA A 91 -1.07 10.97 6.64
N ILE A 92 -0.78 11.06 5.35
CA ILE A 92 -1.81 10.99 4.30
C ILE A 92 -1.49 9.86 3.32
N ALA A 93 -2.51 9.19 2.82
CA ALA A 93 -2.41 8.28 1.69
C ALA A 93 -2.94 9.00 0.44
N ARG A 94 -2.16 9.02 -0.64
CA ARG A 94 -2.49 9.68 -1.90
C ARG A 94 -2.59 8.64 -3.00
N TYR A 95 -3.70 8.67 -3.74
CA TYR A 95 -3.84 7.90 -4.96
C TYR A 95 -3.01 8.55 -6.07
N LEU A 96 -2.01 7.82 -6.56
CA LEU A 96 -1.05 8.27 -7.57
C LEU A 96 -0.80 7.12 -8.55
N PRO A 97 -1.77 6.78 -9.42
CA PRO A 97 -1.63 5.64 -10.32
C PRO A 97 -0.47 5.83 -11.30
N GLU A 98 0.18 4.73 -11.66
CA GLU A 98 1.20 4.69 -12.70
C GLU A 98 0.65 3.95 -13.93
N GLU A 99 1.23 4.22 -15.11
CA GLU A 99 0.83 3.59 -16.39
C GLU A 99 0.72 2.06 -16.31
N ASN A 100 1.57 1.42 -15.51
CA ASN A 100 1.62 -0.04 -15.36
C ASN A 100 1.13 -0.54 -13.99
N ASN A 101 0.57 0.35 -13.16
CA ASN A 101 0.05 0.05 -11.83
C ASN A 101 -1.07 1.04 -11.45
N ILE A 102 -2.30 0.69 -11.77
CA ILE A 102 -3.49 1.47 -11.41
C ILE A 102 -3.78 1.48 -9.90
N TYR A 103 -3.15 0.61 -9.12
CA TYR A 103 -3.30 0.56 -7.66
C TYR A 103 -2.26 1.41 -6.95
N HIS A 104 -1.29 1.97 -7.69
CA HIS A 104 -0.20 2.71 -7.10
C HIS A 104 -0.71 3.91 -6.30
N SER A 105 -0.15 4.05 -5.12
CA SER A 105 -0.46 5.09 -4.15
C SER A 105 0.80 5.36 -3.33
N GLU A 106 0.78 6.46 -2.58
CA GLU A 106 1.90 6.82 -1.73
C GLU A 106 1.43 7.26 -0.34
N ILE A 107 2.22 6.95 0.68
CA ILE A 107 2.06 7.53 2.02
C ILE A 107 3.02 8.71 2.15
N HIS A 108 2.47 9.90 2.43
CA HIS A 108 3.20 11.14 2.66
C HIS A 108 3.09 11.59 4.13
N ASP A 109 4.04 12.39 4.60
CA ASP A 109 4.02 12.95 5.95
C ASP A 109 2.86 13.90 6.19
N SER A 110 2.56 14.76 5.22
CA SER A 110 1.44 15.69 5.24
C SER A 110 1.17 16.21 3.82
N GLU A 111 0.19 17.10 3.68
CA GLU A 111 -0.09 17.74 2.38
C GLU A 111 1.12 18.47 1.77
N GLU A 112 1.98 19.02 2.64
CA GLU A 112 3.14 19.83 2.28
C GLU A 112 4.45 19.04 2.28
N LYS A 113 4.48 17.85 2.87
CA LYS A 113 5.72 17.08 3.12
C LYS A 113 5.56 15.64 2.66
N ILE A 114 6.41 15.26 1.73
CA ILE A 114 6.42 13.91 1.14
C ILE A 114 7.02 12.90 2.14
N GLN A 115 8.30 13.03 2.47
CA GLN A 115 8.99 12.04 3.32
C GLN A 115 8.47 12.04 4.76
N LEU A 116 8.11 10.87 5.28
CA LEU A 116 7.77 10.65 6.69
C LEU A 116 8.94 11.03 7.61
N LYS A 117 8.66 11.87 8.62
CA LYS A 117 9.65 12.38 9.59
C LYS A 117 9.35 11.96 11.03
N GLY A 118 10.37 12.15 11.87
CA GLY A 118 10.28 11.91 13.31
C GLY A 118 9.94 10.45 13.64
N SER A 119 8.91 10.27 14.46
CA SER A 119 8.47 8.93 14.91
C SER A 119 7.49 8.25 13.94
N LYS A 120 6.96 8.94 12.92
CA LYS A 120 5.93 8.39 12.03
C LYS A 120 6.37 7.09 11.31
N PRO A 121 7.57 6.97 10.71
CA PRO A 121 7.99 5.71 10.07
C PRO A 121 8.00 4.53 11.04
N LYS A 122 8.40 4.77 12.29
CA LYS A 122 8.40 3.76 13.36
C LYS A 122 6.98 3.35 13.72
N LYS A 123 6.08 4.34 13.90
CA LYS A 123 4.68 4.09 14.27
C LYS A 123 3.89 3.41 13.16
N ILE A 124 4.12 3.77 11.90
CA ILE A 124 3.52 3.10 10.74
C ILE A 124 3.98 1.66 10.66
N ARG A 125 5.29 1.40 10.83
CA ARG A 125 5.80 0.02 10.95
C ARG A 125 5.09 -0.74 12.07
N ASP A 126 4.99 -0.16 13.27
CA ASP A 126 4.36 -0.83 14.41
C ASP A 126 2.86 -1.08 14.21
N ALA A 127 2.19 -0.31 13.35
CA ALA A 127 0.80 -0.51 12.96
C ALA A 127 0.63 -1.40 11.71
N SER A 128 1.73 -1.83 11.07
CA SER A 128 1.70 -2.68 9.88
C SER A 128 1.79 -4.15 10.25
N GLU A 129 1.19 -5.00 9.42
CA GLU A 129 1.21 -6.45 9.54
C GLU A 129 2.00 -7.05 8.37
N VAL A 130 2.92 -7.98 8.63
CA VAL A 130 3.62 -8.72 7.58
C VAL A 130 2.72 -9.86 7.12
N VAL A 131 2.41 -9.89 5.83
CA VAL A 131 1.48 -10.85 5.20
C VAL A 131 2.17 -11.80 4.23
N PHE A 132 3.43 -11.51 3.89
CA PHE A 132 4.29 -12.38 3.10
C PHE A 132 5.74 -12.22 3.55
N LEU A 133 6.47 -13.33 3.62
CA LEU A 133 7.90 -13.39 3.91
C LEU A 133 8.49 -14.56 3.11
N LYS A 134 9.64 -14.34 2.48
CA LYS A 134 10.34 -15.34 1.67
C LYS A 134 11.04 -16.41 2.51
#